data_AF-A0A1I6Q5I3-F1
#
_entry.id   AF-A0A1I6Q5I3-F1
#
_cell.length_a   1.000
_cell.length_b   1.000
_cell.length_c   1.000
_cell.angle_alpha   90.00
_cell.angle_beta   90.00
_cell.angle_gamma   90.00
#
_symmetry.space_group_name_H-M   'P 1'
#
loop_
_entity.id
_entity.type
_entity.pdbx_description
1 polymer ?
#
loop_
_entity_poly.entity_id
_entity_poly.type
_entity_poly.pdbx_seq_one_letter_code
_entity_poly.pdbx_strand_id
1 'polypeptide(L)'
;MFCPNCGNEAPNAAVFCPTCGLNIQDYFRDDNVSKDQQDDKINDGLTVNRSEKHQDAEHKEEPWQAFVDTRYHFYDQKWSVASQPDVNAGWNWASFFVGLFWLGYRKMYRELLILIGVFFLMDFVAAVTSLFFLSTLLPLVLYFYLGMKGNALYYRHVRQKLAEFQHDDLSQADYRERGGVSGTGVVVAIILLLSYAGLSTIIFGF
;
A
#
# COMPACT_ATOMS: atom_id res chain seq x y z
N MET A 1 -15.09 17.66 0.31
CA MET A 1 -14.12 17.33 -0.75
C MET A 1 -13.01 16.46 -0.17
N PHE A 2 -12.25 15.70 -0.96
CA PHE A 2 -11.12 14.91 -0.44
C PHE A 2 -9.80 15.63 -0.69
N CYS A 3 -8.87 15.55 0.26
CA CYS A 3 -7.54 16.15 0.09
C CYS A 3 -6.70 15.32 -0.91
N PRO A 4 -6.12 15.91 -1.96
CA PRO A 4 -5.38 15.17 -2.99
C PRO A 4 -4.05 14.60 -2.47
N ASN A 5 -3.52 15.12 -1.36
CA ASN A 5 -2.27 14.62 -0.77
C ASN A 5 -2.49 13.47 0.24
N CYS A 6 -3.53 13.53 1.07
CA CYS A 6 -3.72 12.53 2.14
C CYS A 6 -5.01 11.71 2.06
N GLY A 7 -5.92 12.04 1.15
CA GLY A 7 -7.17 11.31 0.94
C GLY A 7 -8.25 11.48 2.01
N ASN A 8 -7.99 12.20 3.11
CA ASN A 8 -9.01 12.49 4.11
C ASN A 8 -10.05 13.51 3.62
N GLU A 9 -11.27 13.39 4.16
CA GLU A 9 -12.33 14.38 3.94
C GLU A 9 -11.91 15.74 4.50
N ALA A 10 -12.04 16.76 3.65
CA ALA A 10 -11.86 18.16 3.97
C ALA A 10 -13.18 18.91 3.74
N PRO A 11 -13.50 19.91 4.60
CA PRO A 11 -14.61 20.82 4.36
C PRO A 11 -14.52 21.44 2.96
N ASN A 12 -15.65 21.65 2.30
CA ASN A 12 -15.68 22.16 0.91
C ASN A 12 -15.05 23.56 0.73
N ALA A 13 -14.82 24.31 1.82
CA ALA A 13 -14.18 25.63 1.82
C ALA A 13 -12.81 25.65 2.54
N ALA A 14 -12.21 24.50 2.82
CA ALA A 14 -10.94 24.45 3.53
C ALA A 14 -9.76 24.85 2.62
N VAL A 15 -9.03 25.90 3.01
CA VAL A 15 -7.78 26.32 2.34
C VAL A 15 -6.66 25.31 2.62
N PHE A 16 -6.57 24.82 3.87
CA PHE A 16 -5.58 23.82 4.28
C PHE A 16 -6.27 22.53 4.74
N CYS A 17 -5.67 21.38 4.41
CA CYS A 17 -6.11 20.11 4.93
C CYS A 17 -5.81 19.99 6.44
N PRO A 18 -6.81 19.71 7.29
CA PRO A 18 -6.62 19.61 8.75
C PRO A 18 -5.78 18.40 9.17
N THR A 19 -5.61 17.40 8.31
CA THR A 19 -4.82 16.21 8.62
C THR A 19 -3.37 16.33 8.16
N CYS A 20 -3.13 16.81 6.94
CA CYS A 20 -1.77 16.78 6.35
C CYS A 20 -1.16 18.16 6.11
N GLY A 21 -1.90 19.25 6.32
CA GLY A 21 -1.41 20.62 6.15
C GLY A 21 -1.26 21.08 4.69
N LEU A 22 -1.65 20.26 3.70
CA LEU A 22 -1.61 20.67 2.29
C LEU A 22 -2.51 21.89 2.06
N ASN A 23 -2.01 22.92 1.37
CA ASN A 23 -2.87 23.96 0.79
C ASN A 23 -3.63 23.39 -0.41
N ILE A 24 -4.94 23.19 -0.24
CA ILE A 24 -5.82 22.58 -1.24
C ILE A 24 -6.09 23.56 -2.39
N GLN A 25 -6.13 24.86 -2.08
CA GLN A 25 -6.43 25.89 -3.06
C GLN A 25 -5.28 26.11 -4.05
N ASP A 26 -4.04 26.04 -3.58
CA ASP A 26 -2.85 26.15 -4.45
C ASP A 26 -2.74 24.95 -5.39
N TYR A 27 -3.04 23.74 -4.90
CA TYR A 27 -3.04 22.51 -5.72
C TYR A 27 -3.97 22.61 -6.93
N PHE A 28 -5.21 23.10 -6.73
CA PHE A 28 -6.18 23.27 -7.83
C PHE A 28 -5.95 24.54 -8.66
N ARG A 29 -5.13 25.49 -8.20
CA ARG A 29 -4.78 26.68 -8.98
C ARG A 29 -3.81 26.30 -10.12
N ASP A 30 -2.83 25.44 -9.85
CA ASP A 30 -1.87 24.98 -10.87
C ASP A 30 -2.51 24.12 -11.97
N ASP A 31 -3.53 23.31 -11.63
CA ASP A 31 -4.29 22.52 -12.61
C ASP A 31 -5.15 23.39 -13.57
N ASN A 32 -5.61 24.56 -13.12
CA ASN A 32 -6.43 25.46 -13.94
C ASN A 32 -5.57 26.34 -14.87
N VAL A 33 -4.35 26.70 -14.49
CA VAL A 33 -3.43 27.48 -15.35
C VAL A 33 -3.04 26.69 -16.61
N SER A 34 -3.10 25.36 -16.56
CA SER A 34 -2.78 24.48 -17.70
C SER A 34 -3.88 24.40 -18.78
N LYS A 35 -5.05 25.02 -18.56
CA LYS A 35 -6.21 24.93 -19.49
C LYS A 35 -6.53 26.21 -20.28
N ASP A 36 -5.92 27.35 -19.95
CA ASP A 36 -6.33 28.65 -20.51
C ASP A 36 -5.39 29.23 -21.59
N GLN A 37 -4.52 28.42 -22.21
CA GLN A 37 -3.73 28.85 -23.37
C GLN A 37 -3.90 27.93 -24.58
N GLN A 38 -5.09 27.93 -25.19
CA GLN A 38 -5.19 27.60 -26.61
C GLN A 38 -6.46 28.19 -27.27
N ASP A 39 -6.46 29.50 -27.45
CA ASP A 39 -7.34 30.17 -28.42
C ASP A 39 -6.52 31.21 -29.18
N ASP A 40 -5.91 30.79 -30.30
CA ASP A 40 -5.85 31.58 -31.54
C ASP A 40 -5.11 30.82 -32.68
N LYS A 41 -5.90 30.42 -33.67
CA LYS A 41 -5.64 30.22 -35.12
C LYS A 41 -4.26 29.71 -35.58
N ILE A 42 -4.26 28.57 -36.27
CA ILE A 42 -3.99 28.45 -37.72
C ILE A 42 -4.43 27.06 -38.21
N ASN A 43 -5.10 27.08 -39.35
CA ASN A 43 -5.59 25.93 -40.10
C ASN A 43 -4.39 25.27 -40.79
N ASP A 44 -3.98 24.09 -40.32
CA ASP A 44 -3.21 23.16 -41.13
C ASP A 44 -3.73 21.74 -40.89
N GLY A 45 -3.98 21.05 -41.99
CA GLY A 45 -4.55 19.72 -41.99
C GLY A 45 -3.53 18.72 -41.49
N LEU A 46 -3.52 18.46 -40.19
CA LEU A 46 -2.88 17.29 -39.62
C LEU A 46 -3.97 16.47 -38.92
N THR A 47 -4.35 15.35 -39.52
CA THR A 47 -5.10 14.30 -38.84
C THR A 47 -4.26 13.84 -37.65
N VAL A 48 -4.48 14.45 -36.49
CA VAL A 48 -3.96 13.96 -35.22
C VAL A 48 -4.75 12.69 -34.93
N ASN A 49 -4.21 11.57 -35.39
CA ASN A 49 -4.54 10.26 -34.88
C ASN A 49 -4.12 10.23 -33.41
N ARG A 50 -4.96 10.78 -32.52
CA ARG A 50 -4.82 10.63 -31.07
C ARG A 50 -5.31 9.23 -30.67
N SER A 51 -4.58 8.23 -31.14
CA SER A 51 -4.47 6.93 -30.48
C SER A 51 -3.07 6.83 -29.89
N GLU A 52 -2.67 7.85 -29.14
CA GLU A 52 -1.66 7.66 -28.11
C GLU A 52 -2.38 6.98 -26.96
N LYS A 53 -2.33 5.65 -26.98
CA LYS A 53 -2.58 4.80 -25.84
C LYS A 53 -1.58 5.23 -24.76
N HIS A 54 -1.91 6.28 -24.00
CA HIS A 54 -1.34 6.48 -22.69
C HIS A 54 -1.66 5.18 -21.96
N GLN A 55 -0.65 4.32 -21.84
CA GLN A 55 -0.70 3.15 -20.98
C GLN A 55 -0.71 3.73 -19.58
N ASP A 56 -1.90 4.15 -19.15
CA ASP A 56 -2.12 4.59 -17.79
C ASP A 56 -1.66 3.48 -16.87
N ALA A 57 -0.93 3.86 -15.83
CA ALA A 57 -0.39 2.90 -14.89
C ALA A 57 -1.53 2.03 -14.35
N GLU A 58 -1.32 0.71 -14.30
CA GLU A 58 -2.34 -0.30 -13.92
C GLU A 58 -3.11 0.08 -12.65
N HIS A 59 -2.42 0.69 -11.67
CA HIS A 59 -3.03 1.09 -10.40
C HIS A 59 -3.97 2.29 -10.48
N LYS A 60 -4.16 2.89 -11.66
CA LYS A 60 -5.15 3.94 -11.91
C LYS A 60 -6.51 3.39 -12.28
N GLU A 61 -6.62 2.11 -12.63
CA GLU A 61 -7.87 1.47 -13.00
C GLU A 61 -8.86 1.41 -11.80
N GLU A 62 -10.15 1.51 -12.10
CA GLU A 62 -11.25 1.48 -11.13
C GLU A 62 -11.17 0.32 -10.09
N PRO A 63 -10.86 -0.94 -10.47
CA PRO A 63 -10.75 -2.05 -9.52
C PRO A 63 -9.66 -1.85 -8.46
N TRP A 64 -8.55 -1.18 -8.82
CA TRP A 64 -7.48 -0.83 -7.89
C TRP A 64 -7.96 0.19 -6.85
N GLN A 65 -8.73 1.18 -7.29
CA GLN A 65 -9.28 2.21 -6.41
C GLN A 65 -10.21 1.57 -5.37
N ALA A 66 -11.12 0.70 -5.81
CA ALA A 66 -12.03 0.01 -4.91
C ALA A 66 -11.34 -1.01 -4.01
N PHE A 67 -10.35 -1.76 -4.51
CA PHE A 67 -9.64 -2.73 -3.69
C PHE A 67 -8.76 -2.07 -2.62
N VAL A 68 -8.10 -0.94 -2.93
CA VAL A 68 -7.28 -0.21 -1.94
C VAL A 68 -8.13 0.59 -0.96
N ASP A 69 -9.28 1.06 -1.43
CA ASP A 69 -10.35 1.74 -0.71
C ASP A 69 -9.87 3.05 -0.05
N THR A 70 -10.16 3.28 1.24
CA THR A 70 -9.98 4.55 1.99
C THR A 70 -8.62 5.25 1.86
N ARG A 71 -7.54 4.54 1.51
CA ARG A 71 -6.19 5.13 1.39
C ARG A 71 -5.65 5.12 -0.04
N TYR A 72 -6.49 4.92 -1.05
CA TYR A 72 -6.08 4.82 -2.45
C TYR A 72 -5.16 5.96 -2.88
N HIS A 73 -5.56 7.22 -2.71
CA HIS A 73 -4.77 8.39 -3.14
C HIS A 73 -3.34 8.42 -2.58
N PHE A 74 -3.17 8.03 -1.31
CA PHE A 74 -1.85 7.95 -0.70
C PHE A 74 -0.96 6.92 -1.42
N TYR A 75 -1.52 5.76 -1.77
CA TYR A 75 -0.79 4.71 -2.46
C TYR A 75 -0.55 5.05 -3.93
N ASP A 76 -1.54 5.59 -4.63
CA ASP A 76 -1.38 6.07 -6.00
C ASP A 76 -0.25 7.09 -6.11
N GLN A 77 -0.19 8.08 -5.22
CA GLN A 77 0.92 9.05 -5.22
C GLN A 77 2.29 8.37 -5.06
N LYS A 78 2.40 7.39 -4.15
CA LYS A 78 3.65 6.66 -3.90
C LYS A 78 4.04 5.75 -5.06
N TRP A 79 3.07 5.11 -5.70
CA TRP A 79 3.27 4.20 -6.82
C TRP A 79 3.56 4.96 -8.11
N SER A 80 2.86 6.06 -8.37
CA SER A 80 3.04 6.88 -9.57
C SER A 80 4.42 7.55 -9.67
N VAL A 81 5.10 7.80 -8.54
CA VAL A 81 6.47 8.35 -8.52
C VAL A 81 7.53 7.26 -8.79
N ALA A 82 7.20 5.98 -8.58
CA ALA A 82 8.13 4.89 -8.76
C ALA A 82 8.11 4.34 -10.18
N SER A 83 9.29 4.17 -10.79
CA SER A 83 9.40 3.52 -12.11
C SER A 83 9.00 2.04 -12.07
N GLN A 84 9.20 1.36 -10.93
CA GLN A 84 8.82 -0.03 -10.68
C GLN A 84 8.17 -0.13 -9.29
N PRO A 85 6.86 0.17 -9.18
CA PRO A 85 6.15 0.26 -7.90
C PRO A 85 6.13 -1.07 -7.14
N ASP A 86 6.16 -2.18 -7.86
CA ASP A 86 6.27 -3.52 -7.31
C ASP A 86 7.65 -3.78 -6.70
N VAL A 87 8.72 -3.12 -7.14
CA VAL A 87 10.07 -3.30 -6.58
C VAL A 87 10.33 -2.31 -5.45
N ASN A 88 10.02 -1.03 -5.64
CA ASN A 88 10.27 0.02 -4.66
C ASN A 88 9.26 1.15 -4.83
N ALA A 89 8.51 1.46 -3.77
CA ALA A 89 7.52 2.52 -3.73
C ALA A 89 7.70 3.44 -2.50
N GLY A 90 8.97 3.66 -2.14
CA GLY A 90 9.36 4.53 -1.03
C GLY A 90 9.03 3.98 0.36
N TRP A 91 9.38 4.77 1.37
CA TRP A 91 9.26 4.39 2.77
C TRP A 91 7.80 4.35 3.26
N ASN A 92 7.50 3.35 4.09
CA ASN A 92 6.23 3.15 4.76
C ASN A 92 6.43 3.05 6.29
N TRP A 93 5.95 4.07 7.00
CA TRP A 93 6.08 4.15 8.46
C TRP A 93 5.22 3.13 9.20
N ALA A 94 4.05 2.79 8.69
CA ALA A 94 3.13 1.85 9.36
C ALA A 94 3.69 0.43 9.30
N SER A 95 4.20 -0.02 8.15
CA SER A 95 4.83 -1.33 8.03
C SER A 95 6.13 -1.44 8.83
N PHE A 96 6.85 -0.33 9.04
CA PHE A 96 8.03 -0.31 9.91
C PHE A 96 7.68 -0.47 11.39
N PHE A 97 6.78 0.33 11.95
CA PHE A 97 6.54 0.31 13.40
C PHE A 97 5.57 -0.79 13.85
N VAL A 98 4.61 -1.14 13.00
CA VAL A 98 3.52 -2.07 13.35
C VAL A 98 3.38 -3.19 12.31
N GLY A 99 4.51 -3.67 11.77
CA GLY A 99 4.59 -4.58 10.62
C GLY A 99 3.55 -5.70 10.58
N LEU A 100 3.52 -6.61 11.56
CA LEU A 100 2.55 -7.71 11.62
C LEU A 100 1.10 -7.21 11.59
N PHE A 101 0.80 -6.19 12.37
CA PHE A 101 -0.54 -5.62 12.47
C PHE A 101 -0.94 -4.88 11.19
N TRP A 102 0.00 -4.21 10.52
CA TRP A 102 -0.22 -3.56 9.24
C TRP A 102 -0.52 -4.57 8.13
N LEU A 103 0.21 -5.70 8.10
CA LEU A 103 -0.07 -6.81 7.18
C LEU A 103 -1.48 -7.38 7.40
N GLY A 104 -1.83 -7.67 8.66
CA GLY A 104 -3.17 -8.15 9.03
C GLY A 104 -4.27 -7.14 8.71
N TYR A 105 -4.08 -5.86 9.05
CA TYR A 105 -5.00 -4.76 8.78
C TYR A 105 -5.33 -4.62 7.29
N ARG A 106 -4.34 -4.84 6.40
CA ARG A 106 -4.50 -4.78 4.94
C ARG A 106 -4.79 -6.15 4.30
N LYS A 107 -5.15 -7.17 5.10
CA LYS A 107 -5.50 -8.52 4.67
C LYS A 107 -4.40 -9.26 3.89
N MET A 108 -3.14 -8.89 4.11
CA MET A 108 -1.96 -9.58 3.54
C MET A 108 -1.59 -10.82 4.37
N TYR A 109 -2.52 -11.78 4.47
CA TYR A 109 -2.37 -12.95 5.35
C TYR A 109 -1.24 -13.90 4.92
N ARG A 110 -0.94 -13.97 3.62
CA ARG A 110 0.17 -14.78 3.12
C ARG A 110 1.51 -14.20 3.59
N GLU A 111 1.70 -12.90 3.41
CA GLU A 111 2.90 -12.18 3.84
C GLU A 111 3.04 -12.24 5.37
N LEU A 112 1.93 -12.13 6.11
CA LEU A 112 1.87 -12.30 7.55
C LEU A 112 2.37 -13.69 8.00
N LEU A 113 1.87 -14.76 7.37
CA LEU A 113 2.31 -16.12 7.68
C LEU A 113 3.77 -16.37 7.32
N ILE A 114 4.25 -15.82 6.19
CA ILE A 114 5.67 -15.88 5.81
C ILE A 114 6.53 -15.21 6.89
N LEU A 115 6.14 -14.03 7.37
CA LEU A 115 6.90 -13.30 8.38
C LEU A 115 6.97 -14.08 9.71
N ILE A 116 5.84 -14.67 10.15
CA ILE A 116 5.82 -15.55 11.33
C ILE A 116 6.71 -16.78 11.13
N GLY A 117 6.65 -17.41 9.96
CA GLY A 117 7.50 -18.56 9.64
C GLY A 117 8.98 -18.20 9.63
N VAL A 118 9.33 -16.99 9.17
CA VAL A 118 10.70 -16.47 9.21
C VAL A 118 11.17 -16.25 10.66
N PHE A 119 10.34 -15.69 11.54
CA PHE A 119 10.69 -15.58 12.96
C PHE A 119 10.90 -16.95 13.60
N PHE A 120 10.02 -17.90 13.34
CA PHE A 120 10.16 -19.26 13.84
C PHE A 120 11.45 -19.94 13.34
N LEU A 121 11.79 -19.76 12.06
CA LEU A 121 13.04 -20.25 11.48
C LEU A 121 14.27 -19.60 12.15
N MET A 122 14.20 -18.30 12.45
CA MET A 122 15.27 -17.60 13.14
C MET A 122 15.48 -18.13 14.56
N ASP A 123 14.39 -18.37 15.30
CA ASP A 123 14.44 -18.97 16.64
C ASP A 123 15.04 -20.37 16.60
N PHE A 124 14.63 -21.19 15.62
CA PHE A 124 15.20 -22.51 15.40
C PHE A 124 16.72 -22.46 15.14
N VAL A 125 17.16 -21.58 14.23
CA VAL A 125 18.59 -21.41 13.94
C VAL A 125 19.34 -20.92 15.16
N ALA A 126 18.80 -19.96 15.91
CA ALA A 126 19.40 -19.45 17.14
C ALA A 126 19.54 -20.55 18.20
N ALA A 127 18.53 -21.40 18.38
CA ALA A 127 18.55 -22.51 19.31
C ALA A 127 19.61 -23.57 18.94
N VAL A 128 19.74 -23.93 17.66
CA VAL A 128 20.71 -24.94 17.21
C VAL A 128 22.15 -24.41 17.21
N THR A 129 22.35 -23.14 16.89
CA THR A 129 23.69 -22.53 16.76
C THR A 129 24.16 -21.78 18.01
N SER A 130 23.28 -21.61 19.01
CA SER A 130 23.49 -20.77 20.20
C SER A 130 23.74 -19.28 19.91
N LEU A 131 23.36 -18.80 18.72
CA LEU A 131 23.53 -17.40 18.28
C LEU A 131 22.32 -16.53 18.68
N PHE A 132 22.04 -16.41 19.98
CA PHE A 132 20.85 -15.72 20.49
C PHE A 132 20.74 -14.23 20.09
N PHE A 133 21.85 -13.58 19.73
CA PHE A 133 21.80 -12.19 19.23
C PHE A 133 21.01 -12.06 17.92
N LEU A 134 20.90 -13.14 17.13
CA LEU A 134 20.12 -13.17 15.90
C LEU A 134 18.63 -12.96 16.18
N SER A 135 18.12 -13.49 17.30
CA SER A 135 16.72 -13.32 17.73
C SER A 135 16.37 -11.87 18.09
N THR A 136 17.36 -11.01 18.34
CA THR A 136 17.13 -9.57 18.59
C THR A 136 17.40 -8.73 17.35
N LEU A 137 18.52 -8.98 16.64
CA LEU A 137 18.95 -8.15 15.52
C LEU A 137 18.12 -8.38 14.25
N LEU A 138 17.79 -9.64 13.95
CA LEU A 138 17.11 -9.97 12.69
C LEU A 138 15.67 -9.44 12.62
N PRO A 139 14.86 -9.48 13.70
CA PRO A 139 13.55 -8.81 13.69
C PRO A 139 13.68 -7.32 13.38
N LEU A 140 14.66 -6.61 13.96
CA LEU A 140 14.88 -5.19 13.66
C LEU A 140 15.18 -4.96 12.16
N VAL A 141 16.04 -5.80 11.58
CA VAL A 141 16.36 -5.75 10.14
C VAL A 141 15.12 -6.03 9.28
N LEU A 142 14.29 -7.00 9.67
CA LEU A 142 13.05 -7.31 8.97
C LEU A 142 12.03 -6.18 9.04
N TYR A 143 11.89 -5.53 10.20
CA TYR A 143 11.00 -4.38 10.34
C TYR A 143 11.51 -3.21 9.49
N PHE A 144 12.82 -2.96 9.44
CA PHE A 144 13.41 -1.97 8.53
C PHE A 144 13.16 -2.32 7.06
N TYR A 145 13.30 -3.60 6.69
CA TYR A 145 12.94 -4.08 5.35
C TYR A 145 11.46 -3.85 5.03
N LEU A 146 10.54 -4.15 5.95
CA LEU A 146 9.11 -3.84 5.81
C LEU A 146 8.87 -2.34 5.66
N GLY A 147 9.63 -1.49 6.35
CA GLY A 147 9.59 -0.04 6.17
C GLY A 147 9.95 0.39 4.75
N MET A 148 11.05 -0.15 4.21
CA MET A 148 11.49 0.16 2.85
C MET A 148 10.59 -0.44 1.77
N LYS A 149 10.05 -1.64 1.99
CA LYS A 149 9.32 -2.40 0.97
C LYS A 149 7.81 -2.44 1.16
N GLY A 150 7.26 -1.88 2.23
CA GLY A 150 5.85 -2.00 2.58
C GLY A 150 4.91 -1.58 1.45
N ASN A 151 5.13 -0.39 0.86
CA ASN A 151 4.29 0.07 -0.25
C ASN A 151 4.40 -0.83 -1.50
N ALA A 152 5.58 -1.37 -1.77
CA ALA A 152 5.83 -2.25 -2.91
C ALA A 152 5.25 -3.66 -2.70
N LEU A 153 5.35 -4.18 -1.48
CA LEU A 153 4.69 -5.42 -1.05
C LEU A 153 3.19 -5.31 -1.23
N TYR A 154 2.59 -4.21 -0.76
CA TYR A 154 1.15 -3.99 -0.91
C TYR A 154 0.75 -3.86 -2.38
N TYR A 155 1.54 -3.16 -3.20
CA TYR A 155 1.29 -3.09 -4.65
C TYR A 155 1.24 -4.47 -5.31
N ARG A 156 2.22 -5.34 -5.05
CA ARG A 156 2.24 -6.72 -5.56
C ARG A 156 1.03 -7.51 -5.10
N HIS A 157 0.65 -7.35 -3.83
CA HIS A 157 -0.51 -8.01 -3.27
C HIS A 157 -1.80 -7.61 -4.00
N VAL A 158 -2.02 -6.31 -4.20
CA VAL A 158 -3.20 -5.80 -4.92
C VAL A 158 -3.20 -6.29 -6.37
N ARG A 159 -2.08 -6.13 -7.08
CA ARG A 159 -1.91 -6.63 -8.47
C ARG A 159 -2.29 -8.10 -8.57
N GLN A 160 -1.73 -8.94 -7.69
CA GLN A 160 -1.98 -10.37 -7.72
C GLN A 160 -3.45 -10.69 -7.45
N LYS A 161 -4.07 -10.03 -6.48
CA LYS A 161 -5.48 -10.27 -6.13
C LYS A 161 -6.42 -9.84 -7.25
N LEU A 162 -6.14 -8.71 -7.90
CA LEU A 162 -6.95 -8.27 -9.03
C LEU A 162 -6.78 -9.17 -10.25
N ALA A 163 -5.57 -9.66 -10.51
CA ALA A 163 -5.33 -10.66 -11.55
C ALA A 163 -6.09 -11.99 -11.28
N GLU A 164 -6.23 -12.40 -10.01
CA GLU A 164 -7.03 -13.56 -9.62
C GLU A 164 -8.53 -13.36 -9.90
N PHE A 165 -9.03 -12.12 -9.83
CA PHE A 165 -10.45 -11.78 -10.00
C PHE A 165 -10.80 -11.24 -11.39
N GLN A 166 -9.85 -11.15 -12.32
CA GLN A 166 -10.06 -10.49 -13.62
C GLN A 166 -11.20 -11.10 -14.47
N HIS A 167 -11.57 -12.36 -14.19
CA HIS A 167 -12.63 -13.09 -14.90
C HIS A 167 -13.96 -13.12 -14.14
N ASP A 168 -13.98 -12.62 -12.89
CA ASP A 168 -15.17 -12.54 -12.08
C ASP A 168 -15.89 -11.21 -12.39
N ASP A 169 -17.20 -11.24 -12.62
CA ASP A 169 -18.03 -10.03 -12.74
C ASP A 169 -18.32 -9.48 -11.34
N LEU A 170 -17.33 -8.79 -10.77
CA LEU A 170 -17.38 -8.24 -9.42
C LEU A 170 -17.84 -6.78 -9.43
N SER A 171 -18.72 -6.46 -8.50
CA SER A 171 -19.08 -5.07 -8.21
C SER A 171 -17.94 -4.36 -7.47
N GLN A 172 -17.95 -3.02 -7.49
CA GLN A 172 -17.01 -2.22 -6.69
C GLN A 172 -17.10 -2.52 -5.18
N ALA A 173 -18.28 -2.92 -4.70
CA ALA A 173 -18.46 -3.30 -3.30
C ALA A 173 -17.73 -4.61 -2.98
N ASP A 174 -17.71 -5.58 -3.90
CA ASP A 174 -17.01 -6.85 -3.72
C ASP A 174 -15.49 -6.65 -3.66
N TYR A 175 -14.94 -5.76 -4.49
CA TYR A 175 -13.52 -5.39 -4.43
C TYR A 175 -13.16 -4.76 -3.07
N ARG A 176 -14.01 -3.88 -2.53
CA ARG A 176 -13.81 -3.27 -1.21
C ARG A 176 -13.88 -4.30 -0.09
N GLU A 177 -14.83 -5.23 -0.17
CA GLU A 177 -14.99 -6.28 0.83
C GLU A 177 -13.80 -7.25 0.84
N ARG A 178 -13.28 -7.63 -0.33
CA ARG A 178 -12.11 -8.52 -0.45
C ARG A 178 -10.82 -7.79 -0.11
N GLY A 179 -10.70 -6.53 -0.49
CA GLY A 179 -9.58 -5.65 -0.20
C GLY A 179 -9.79 -4.78 1.04
N GLY A 180 -9.50 -3.50 0.92
CA GLY A 180 -9.70 -2.48 1.94
C GLY A 180 -8.89 -2.72 3.20
N VAL A 181 -9.54 -2.48 4.34
CA VAL A 181 -8.94 -2.60 5.67
C VAL A 181 -9.81 -3.46 6.58
N SER A 182 -9.22 -4.14 7.55
CA SER A 182 -9.93 -5.06 8.44
C SER A 182 -9.43 -5.02 9.87
N GLY A 183 -10.31 -4.63 10.80
CA GLY A 183 -10.07 -4.78 12.24
C GLY A 183 -9.92 -6.25 12.64
N THR A 184 -10.73 -7.14 12.05
CA THR A 184 -10.61 -8.60 12.26
C THR A 184 -9.24 -9.11 11.80
N GLY A 185 -8.67 -8.54 10.75
CA GLY A 185 -7.33 -8.88 10.29
C GLY A 185 -6.23 -8.55 11.31
N VAL A 186 -6.41 -7.48 12.10
CA VAL A 186 -5.52 -7.17 13.23
C VAL A 186 -5.68 -8.20 14.34
N VAL A 187 -6.91 -8.62 14.66
CA VAL A 187 -7.16 -9.68 15.65
C VAL A 187 -6.50 -10.99 15.23
N VAL A 188 -6.58 -11.35 13.95
CA VAL A 188 -5.87 -12.53 13.40
C VAL A 188 -4.35 -12.40 13.61
N ALA A 189 -3.77 -11.22 13.33
CA ALA A 189 -2.35 -10.98 13.56
C ALA A 189 -1.96 -11.11 15.04
N ILE A 190 -2.80 -10.63 15.97
CA ILE A 190 -2.59 -10.80 17.42
C ILE A 190 -2.61 -12.29 17.79
N ILE A 191 -3.62 -13.03 17.35
CA ILE A 191 -3.74 -14.47 17.65
C ILE A 191 -2.53 -15.24 17.14
N LEU A 192 -2.12 -14.98 15.89
CA LEU A 192 -0.93 -15.62 15.31
C LEU A 192 0.35 -15.27 16.06
N LEU A 193 0.52 -14.00 16.47
CA LEU A 193 1.67 -13.56 17.26
C LEU A 193 1.71 -14.26 18.62
N LEU A 194 0.59 -14.33 19.34
CA LEU A 194 0.49 -15.01 20.63
C LEU A 194 0.75 -16.51 20.49
N SER A 195 0.23 -17.12 19.42
CA SER A 195 0.42 -18.54 19.12
C SER A 195 1.89 -18.84 18.83
N TYR A 196 2.55 -18.00 18.01
CA TYR A 196 3.98 -18.06 17.76
C TYR A 196 4.79 -17.92 19.05
N ALA A 197 4.51 -16.92 19.90
CA ALA A 197 5.22 -16.72 21.16
C ALA A 197 5.06 -17.94 22.11
N GLY A 198 3.85 -18.47 22.23
CA GLY A 198 3.58 -19.68 23.03
C GLY A 198 4.31 -20.91 22.49
N LEU A 199 4.32 -21.12 21.17
CA LEU A 199 5.04 -22.25 20.56
C LEU A 199 6.56 -22.09 20.70
N SER A 200 7.07 -20.89 20.44
CA SER A 200 8.51 -20.59 20.53
C SER A 200 9.03 -20.82 21.95
N THR A 201 8.31 -20.33 22.97
CA THR A 201 8.65 -20.57 24.39
C THR A 201 8.60 -22.05 24.78
N ILE A 202 7.59 -22.81 24.33
CA ILE A 202 7.48 -24.26 24.61
C ILE A 202 8.62 -25.06 23.96
N ILE A 203 8.98 -24.72 22.72
CA ILE A 203 9.92 -25.51 21.92
C ILE A 203 11.37 -25.15 22.24
N PHE A 204 11.67 -23.85 22.38
CA PHE A 204 13.05 -23.36 22.49
C PHE A 204 13.45 -22.96 23.92
N GLY A 205 12.49 -22.78 24.83
CA GLY A 205 12.75 -22.65 26.26
C GLY A 205 13.36 -21.32 26.72
N PHE A 206 13.31 -20.27 25.89
CA PHE A 206 13.64 -18.89 26.24
C PHE A 206 12.48 -17.94 25.94
#